data_AF-A0A429JKI5-F1
#
_entry.id   AF-A0A429JKI5-F1
#
_cell.length_a   1.000
_cell.length_b   1.000
_cell.length_c   1.000
_cell.angle_alpha   90.00
_cell.angle_beta   90.00
_cell.angle_gamma   90.00
#
_symmetry.space_group_name_H-M   'P 1'
#
loop_
_entity.id
_entity.type
_entity.pdbx_description
1 polymer ?
#
loop_
_entity_poly.entity_id
_entity_poly.type
_entity_poly.pdbx_seq_one_letter_code
_entity_poly.pdbx_strand_id
1 'polypeptide(L)'
;MGVEDRDGVKERARALSATPGSGVGGGRPRVRLDQPRAPRRSLLPEYDPEAFGRLSEKIARFLGTGRFIVWMTVIIVVWIIWNVAAPDHLRFDKYPFIFLTLMLSLQASYAAPLILLAQNRQDDRDRVTREQDRKQNERAIADTEYLTREIAALRLGLGEVATRDWIRSELQDVLKELELRQLVDAESDGEYRRRE
;
A
#
# COMPACT_ATOMS: atom_id res chain seq x y z
N MET A 1 -77.46 -29.08 35.59
CA MET A 1 -76.35 -29.78 34.90
C MET A 1 -75.97 -28.89 33.71
N GLY A 2 -74.86 -28.17 33.62
CA GLY A 2 -73.67 -28.00 34.45
C GLY A 2 -72.70 -27.22 33.54
N VAL A 3 -72.49 -25.92 33.81
CA VAL A 3 -71.57 -25.09 33.03
C VAL A 3 -70.91 -24.08 33.97
N GLU A 4 -70.08 -24.59 34.87
CA GLU A 4 -69.19 -23.81 35.75
C GLU A 4 -67.93 -24.66 35.97
N ASP A 5 -66.95 -24.59 35.05
CA ASP A 5 -65.56 -25.00 35.35
C ASP A 5 -64.58 -24.58 34.23
N ARG A 6 -64.35 -23.28 34.00
CA ARG A 6 -63.30 -22.83 33.05
C ARG A 6 -62.43 -21.64 33.48
N ASP A 7 -62.69 -21.02 34.63
CA ASP A 7 -61.97 -19.80 35.03
C ASP A 7 -60.83 -20.02 36.04
N GLY A 8 -60.75 -21.19 36.69
CA GLY A 8 -59.73 -21.46 37.72
C GLY A 8 -58.30 -21.76 37.22
N VAL A 9 -58.10 -22.00 35.92
CA VAL A 9 -56.80 -22.48 35.41
C VAL A 9 -55.87 -21.33 34.95
N LYS A 10 -56.42 -20.16 34.57
CA LYS A 10 -55.61 -19.04 34.05
C LYS A 10 -54.92 -18.22 35.13
N GLU A 11 -55.40 -18.24 36.37
CA GLU A 11 -54.83 -17.45 37.47
C GLU A 11 -53.58 -18.08 38.10
N ARG A 12 -53.47 -19.42 38.05
CA ARG A 12 -52.32 -20.16 38.62
C ARG A 12 -51.03 -20.05 37.78
N ALA A 13 -51.12 -19.64 36.51
CA ALA A 13 -49.96 -19.51 35.63
C ALA A 13 -49.18 -18.19 35.80
N ARG A 14 -49.74 -17.19 36.52
CA ARG A 14 -49.08 -15.89 36.75
C ARG A 14 -48.31 -15.77 38.07
N ALA A 15 -48.38 -16.79 38.93
CA ALA A 15 -47.78 -16.76 40.27
C ALA A 15 -46.42 -17.48 40.38
N LEU A 16 -45.83 -17.95 39.27
CA LEU A 16 -44.58 -18.73 39.27
C LEU A 16 -43.35 -17.99 38.69
N SER A 17 -43.46 -16.70 38.37
CA SER A 17 -42.33 -15.87 37.93
C SER A 17 -41.91 -14.87 39.01
N ALA A 18 -41.42 -15.38 40.14
CA ALA A 18 -40.69 -14.57 41.11
C ALA A 18 -39.71 -15.44 41.89
N THR A 19 -38.41 -15.28 41.63
CA THR A 19 -37.35 -15.62 42.60
C THR A 19 -36.16 -14.68 42.38
N PRO A 20 -35.49 -14.25 43.47
CA PRO A 20 -34.66 -13.04 43.52
C PRO A 20 -33.16 -13.36 43.45
N GLY A 21 -32.34 -12.37 43.08
CA GLY A 21 -30.88 -12.50 43.04
C GLY A 21 -30.16 -11.15 43.08
N SER A 22 -29.74 -10.78 44.28
CA SER A 22 -28.84 -9.67 44.60
C SER A 22 -27.48 -9.81 43.92
N GLY A 23 -26.85 -8.69 43.51
CA GLY A 23 -25.48 -8.73 43.00
C GLY A 23 -24.90 -7.38 42.56
N VAL A 24 -24.35 -6.66 43.52
CA VAL A 24 -23.29 -5.63 43.45
C VAL A 24 -22.53 -5.55 42.12
N GLY A 25 -22.40 -4.32 41.58
CA GLY A 25 -21.35 -3.98 40.63
C GLY A 25 -21.68 -2.77 39.78
N GLY A 26 -21.38 -1.56 40.27
CA GLY A 26 -21.32 -0.35 39.46
C GLY A 26 -20.30 -0.52 38.34
N GLY A 27 -20.76 -1.03 37.19
CA GLY A 27 -19.97 -1.13 35.98
C GLY A 27 -19.73 0.26 35.42
N ARG A 28 -18.52 0.80 35.64
CA ARG A 28 -17.99 1.89 34.81
C ARG A 28 -18.24 1.52 33.34
N PRO A 29 -18.81 2.40 32.51
CA PRO A 29 -19.03 2.09 31.11
C PRO A 29 -17.68 1.73 30.49
N ARG A 30 -17.53 0.45 30.12
CA ARG A 30 -16.32 -0.04 29.45
C ARG A 30 -16.24 0.67 28.11
N VAL A 31 -15.36 1.67 28.03
CA VAL A 31 -15.01 2.33 26.78
C VAL A 31 -14.43 1.25 25.86
N ARG A 32 -15.24 0.80 24.89
CA ARG A 32 -14.77 -0.08 23.81
C ARG A 32 -13.73 0.70 23.02
N LEU A 33 -12.47 0.31 23.17
CA LEU A 33 -11.31 0.84 22.44
C LEU A 33 -11.24 0.39 20.97
N ASP A 34 -12.24 -0.35 20.52
CA ASP A 34 -12.26 -1.05 19.22
C ASP A 34 -13.04 -0.29 18.14
N GLN A 35 -13.44 0.96 18.42
CA GLN A 35 -14.00 1.85 17.40
C GLN A 35 -13.00 2.96 17.12
N PRO A 36 -12.51 3.11 15.88
CA PRO A 36 -11.69 4.25 15.52
C PRO A 36 -12.51 5.51 15.81
N ARG A 37 -11.98 6.35 16.69
CA ARG A 37 -12.55 7.64 17.06
C ARG A 37 -12.89 8.39 15.77
N ALA A 38 -14.18 8.61 15.51
CA ALA A 38 -14.62 9.49 14.44
C ALA A 38 -13.87 10.84 14.60
N PRO A 39 -13.26 11.38 13.53
CA PRO A 39 -12.46 12.58 13.64
C PRO A 39 -13.32 13.68 14.23
N ARG A 40 -12.85 14.24 15.36
CA ARG A 40 -13.46 15.42 15.96
C ARG A 40 -13.56 16.47 14.86
N ARG A 41 -14.78 16.89 14.55
CA ARG A 41 -15.08 17.99 13.63
C ARG A 41 -14.25 19.20 14.07
N SER A 42 -13.10 19.39 13.42
CA SER A 42 -12.16 20.46 13.72
C SER A 42 -12.78 21.75 13.23
N LEU A 43 -12.94 22.71 14.13
CA LEU A 43 -13.33 24.09 13.82
C LEU A 43 -12.15 24.91 13.25
N LEU A 44 -11.14 24.23 12.68
CA LEU A 44 -10.07 24.88 11.95
C LEU A 44 -10.55 25.02 10.51
N PRO A 45 -10.32 26.18 9.85
CA PRO A 45 -10.53 26.30 8.42
C PRO A 45 -9.83 25.11 7.74
N GLU A 46 -10.61 24.28 7.06
CA GLU A 46 -10.09 23.12 6.37
C GLU A 46 -9.24 23.64 5.21
N TYR A 47 -7.94 23.73 5.47
CA TYR A 47 -6.94 24.07 4.48
C TYR A 47 -6.93 22.93 3.46
N ASP A 48 -7.63 23.12 2.34
CA ASP A 48 -7.81 22.10 1.31
C ASP A 48 -6.45 21.67 0.71
N PRO A 49 -5.90 20.51 1.15
CA PRO A 49 -4.57 20.07 0.74
C PRO A 49 -4.52 19.70 -0.75
N GLU A 50 -5.68 19.53 -1.40
CA GLU A 50 -5.80 19.17 -2.82
C GLU A 50 -5.66 20.41 -3.72
N ALA A 51 -6.18 21.56 -3.30
CA ALA A 51 -6.02 22.83 -4.02
C ALA A 51 -4.55 23.28 -4.01
N PHE A 52 -3.91 23.24 -2.85
CA PHE A 52 -2.48 23.54 -2.72
C PHE A 52 -1.63 22.51 -3.46
N GLY A 53 -2.07 21.25 -3.49
CA GLY A 53 -1.35 20.22 -4.20
C GLY A 53 -1.26 20.41 -5.70
N ARG A 54 -2.38 20.81 -6.31
CA ARG A 54 -2.44 21.17 -7.73
C ARG A 54 -1.64 22.45 -8.03
N LEU A 55 -1.60 23.40 -7.11
CA LEU A 55 -0.80 24.62 -7.24
C LEU A 55 0.69 24.31 -7.20
N SER A 56 1.17 23.54 -6.22
CA SER A 56 2.59 23.16 -6.11
C SER A 56 3.07 22.37 -7.34
N GLU A 57 2.25 21.46 -7.88
CA GLU A 57 2.63 20.69 -9.08
C GLU A 57 2.72 21.57 -10.34
N LYS A 58 1.87 22.59 -10.45
CA LYS A 58 1.98 23.61 -11.51
C LYS A 58 3.24 24.45 -11.34
N ILE A 59 3.52 24.91 -10.12
CA ILE A 59 4.72 25.71 -9.80
C ILE A 59 5.99 24.91 -10.05
N ALA A 60 6.04 23.63 -9.65
CA ALA A 60 7.19 22.75 -9.87
C ALA A 60 7.49 22.54 -11.37
N ARG A 61 6.45 22.27 -12.19
CA ARG A 61 6.62 22.17 -13.65
C ARG A 61 7.03 23.49 -14.29
N PHE A 62 6.56 24.61 -13.72
CA PHE A 62 6.88 25.94 -14.21
C PHE A 62 8.32 26.38 -13.88
N LEU A 63 8.78 26.17 -12.63
CA LEU A 63 10.14 26.48 -12.18
C LEU A 63 11.20 25.53 -12.76
N GLY A 64 10.85 24.25 -12.97
CA GLY A 64 11.78 23.26 -13.55
C GLY A 64 12.06 23.44 -15.04
N THR A 65 11.30 24.30 -15.73
CA THR A 65 11.47 24.55 -17.16
C THR A 65 12.23 25.86 -17.38
N GLY A 66 13.26 25.89 -18.23
CA GLY A 66 14.05 27.09 -18.56
C GLY A 66 13.23 28.29 -19.11
N ARG A 67 11.96 28.07 -19.44
CA ARG A 67 10.98 29.09 -19.85
C ARG A 67 10.72 30.15 -18.79
N PHE A 68 10.81 29.83 -17.50
CA PHE A 68 10.62 30.82 -16.42
C PHE A 68 11.69 31.91 -16.47
N ILE A 69 12.96 31.50 -16.62
CA ILE A 69 14.10 32.41 -16.70
C ILE A 69 13.94 33.33 -17.91
N VAL A 70 13.57 32.77 -19.07
CA VAL A 70 13.33 33.55 -20.30
C VAL A 70 12.26 34.63 -20.08
N TRP A 71 11.11 34.27 -19.50
CA TRP A 71 10.04 35.25 -19.22
C TRP A 71 10.48 36.34 -18.23
N MET A 72 11.18 35.97 -17.15
CA MET A 72 11.70 36.93 -16.18
C MET A 72 12.69 37.91 -16.82
N THR A 73 13.61 37.40 -17.64
CA THR A 73 14.56 38.25 -18.38
C THR A 73 13.83 39.20 -19.34
N VAL A 74 12.84 38.71 -20.08
CA VAL A 74 12.04 39.56 -20.99
C VAL A 74 11.35 40.69 -20.24
N ILE A 75 10.72 40.41 -19.09
CA ILE A 75 10.05 41.45 -18.29
C ILE A 75 11.05 42.51 -17.82
N ILE A 76 12.21 42.10 -17.32
CA ILE A 76 13.27 43.03 -16.88
C ILE A 76 13.75 43.89 -18.05
N VAL A 77 14.02 43.27 -19.21
CA VAL A 77 14.47 43.98 -20.41
C VAL A 77 13.42 44.98 -20.89
N VAL A 78 12.14 44.58 -20.96
CA VAL A 78 11.04 45.46 -21.35
C VAL A 78 10.92 46.64 -20.38
N TRP A 79 11.07 46.40 -19.07
CA TRP A 79 11.04 47.47 -18.05
C TRP A 79 12.17 48.48 -18.23
N ILE A 80 13.39 47.98 -18.47
CA ILE A 80 14.56 48.84 -18.73
C ILE A 80 14.35 49.63 -20.01
N ILE A 81 13.94 48.98 -21.10
CA ILE A 81 13.69 49.65 -22.40
C ILE A 81 12.62 50.73 -22.23
N TRP A 82 11.52 50.43 -21.54
CA TRP A 82 10.46 51.40 -21.27
C TRP A 82 11.00 52.63 -20.53
N ASN A 83 11.75 52.44 -19.45
CA ASN A 83 12.27 53.56 -18.66
C ASN A 83 13.40 54.35 -19.35
N VAL A 84 14.14 53.73 -20.28
CA VAL A 84 15.20 54.41 -21.05
C VAL A 84 14.62 55.16 -22.26
N ALA A 85 13.73 54.51 -23.02
CA ALA A 85 13.14 55.04 -24.24
C ALA A 85 11.96 55.99 -23.99
N ALA A 86 11.33 55.95 -22.82
CA ALA A 86 10.28 56.89 -22.46
C ALA A 86 10.83 58.34 -22.36
N PRO A 87 10.08 59.34 -22.83
CA PRO A 87 10.37 60.76 -22.60
C PRO A 87 10.43 61.10 -21.11
N ASP A 88 11.17 62.14 -20.71
CA ASP A 88 11.41 62.50 -19.30
C ASP A 88 10.16 62.67 -18.42
N HIS A 89 9.00 62.96 -19.01
CA HIS A 89 7.71 63.08 -18.33
C HIS A 89 6.99 61.74 -18.07
N LEU A 90 7.40 60.65 -18.72
CA LEU A 90 6.84 59.30 -18.58
C LEU A 90 7.83 58.30 -17.95
N ARG A 91 9.05 58.74 -17.62
CA ARG A 91 10.06 57.95 -16.92
C ARG A 91 9.66 57.77 -15.46
N PHE A 92 9.02 56.64 -15.16
CA PHE A 92 8.64 56.26 -13.80
C PHE A 92 9.85 55.90 -12.93
N ASP A 93 10.90 55.30 -13.50
CA ASP A 93 12.04 54.73 -12.77
C ASP A 93 13.38 55.10 -13.44
N LYS A 94 13.94 56.26 -13.06
CA LYS A 94 15.28 56.72 -13.53
C LYS A 94 16.39 55.88 -12.91
N TYR A 95 17.53 55.78 -13.61
CA TYR A 95 18.74 55.14 -13.10
C TYR A 95 19.05 55.66 -11.67
N PRO A 96 19.12 54.81 -10.64
CA PRO A 96 19.49 53.37 -10.64
C PRO A 96 18.33 52.33 -10.63
N PHE A 97 17.13 52.64 -11.12
CA PHE A 97 15.97 51.73 -11.14
C PHE A 97 15.53 51.23 -9.76
N ILE A 98 15.14 52.17 -8.89
CA ILE A 98 14.78 51.88 -7.50
C ILE A 98 13.51 51.02 -7.41
N PHE A 99 12.53 51.25 -8.27
CA PHE A 99 11.27 50.48 -8.25
C PHE A 99 11.50 49.03 -8.69
N LEU A 100 12.28 48.83 -9.76
CA LEU A 100 12.68 47.49 -10.18
C LEU A 100 13.39 46.74 -9.05
N THR A 101 14.31 47.42 -8.36
CA THR A 101 15.08 46.85 -7.25
C THR A 101 14.20 46.49 -6.06
N LEU A 102 13.27 47.38 -5.67
CA LEU A 102 12.30 47.13 -4.60
C LEU A 102 11.36 45.97 -4.95
N MET A 103 10.93 45.87 -6.20
CA MET A 103 10.07 44.78 -6.64
C MET A 103 10.82 43.44 -6.64
N LEU A 104 12.07 43.41 -7.09
CA LEU A 104 12.90 42.20 -7.06
C LEU A 104 13.22 41.75 -5.62
N SER A 105 13.49 42.69 -4.71
CA SER A 105 13.74 42.34 -3.31
C SER A 105 12.49 41.79 -2.62
N LEU A 106 11.33 42.38 -2.88
CA LEU A 106 10.04 41.86 -2.42
C LEU A 106 9.74 40.48 -3.02
N GLN A 107 10.03 40.28 -4.31
CA GLN A 107 9.82 39.01 -5.01
C GLN A 107 10.67 37.90 -4.39
N ALA A 108 11.93 38.17 -4.04
CA ALA A 108 12.79 37.22 -3.33
C ALA A 108 12.25 36.91 -1.92
N SER A 109 11.81 37.94 -1.19
CA SER A 109 11.28 37.79 0.18
C SER A 109 10.01 36.92 0.24
N TYR A 110 9.10 37.06 -0.72
CA TYR A 110 7.87 36.26 -0.78
C TYR A 110 8.07 34.89 -1.43
N ALA A 111 9.11 34.71 -2.25
CA ALA A 111 9.45 33.41 -2.82
C ALA A 111 9.86 32.40 -1.75
N ALA A 112 10.65 32.82 -0.74
CA ALA A 112 11.14 31.94 0.32
C ALA A 112 10.01 31.18 1.08
N PRO A 113 8.96 31.83 1.62
CA PRO A 113 7.88 31.14 2.30
C PRO A 113 7.04 30.27 1.36
N LEU A 114 6.83 30.68 0.10
CA LEU A 114 6.13 29.86 -0.89
C LEU A 114 6.91 28.58 -1.23
N ILE A 115 8.24 28.68 -1.36
CA ILE A 115 9.11 27.54 -1.59
C ILE A 115 9.11 26.62 -0.36
N LEU A 116 9.20 27.17 0.84
CA LEU A 116 9.13 26.41 2.09
C LEU A 116 7.80 25.65 2.22
N LEU A 117 6.67 26.28 1.87
CA LEU A 117 5.36 25.63 1.85
C LEU A 117 5.26 24.53 0.78
N ALA A 118 5.90 24.73 -0.38
CA ALA A 118 5.96 23.71 -1.42
C ALA A 118 6.83 22.51 -1.03
N GLN A 119 7.92 22.75 -0.29
CA GLN A 119 8.86 21.73 0.19
C GLN A 119 8.29 20.89 1.34
N ASN A 120 7.62 21.52 2.32
CA ASN A 120 7.07 20.82 3.50
C ASN A 120 6.14 19.65 3.10
N ARG A 121 5.42 19.81 1.98
CA ARG A 121 4.51 18.77 1.45
C ARG A 121 5.23 17.71 0.60
N GLN A 122 6.37 18.03 -0.01
CA GLN A 122 7.22 17.02 -0.65
C GLN A 122 7.81 16.11 0.43
N ASP A 123 8.29 16.69 1.53
CA ASP A 123 8.82 15.95 2.68
C ASP A 123 7.77 15.04 3.32
N ASP A 124 6.52 15.48 3.44
CA ASP A 124 5.42 14.65 3.94
C ASP A 124 5.10 13.44 3.03
N ARG A 125 5.08 13.63 1.70
CA ARG A 125 4.91 12.52 0.74
C ARG A 125 6.09 11.56 0.78
N ASP A 126 7.30 12.09 0.85
CA ASP A 126 8.52 11.29 0.93
C ASP A 126 8.56 10.49 2.23
N ARG A 127 8.07 11.06 3.34
CA ARG A 127 7.93 10.36 4.62
C ARG A 127 6.98 9.18 4.52
N VAL A 128 5.79 9.36 3.93
CA VAL A 128 4.82 8.28 3.75
C VAL A 128 5.35 7.19 2.81
N THR A 129 5.99 7.59 1.71
CA THR A 129 6.59 6.66 0.75
C THR A 129 7.69 5.84 1.42
N ARG A 130 8.58 6.46 2.20
CA ARG A 130 9.64 5.76 2.95
C ARG A 130 9.07 4.80 4.00
N GLU A 131 7.98 5.15 4.68
CA GLU A 131 7.31 4.27 5.63
C GLU A 131 6.65 3.05 4.94
N GLN A 132 6.08 3.24 3.75
CA GLN A 132 5.54 2.15 2.95
C GLN A 132 6.63 1.23 2.41
N ASP A 133 7.71 1.79 1.85
CA ASP A 133 8.85 1.02 1.35
C ASP A 133 9.48 0.18 2.45
N ARG A 134 9.58 0.71 3.66
CA ARG A 134 10.06 -0.06 4.82
C ARG A 134 9.19 -1.29 5.10
N LYS A 135 7.86 -1.13 5.14
CA LYS A 135 6.92 -2.25 5.34
C LYS A 135 6.95 -3.25 4.20
N GLN A 136 7.12 -2.79 2.96
CA GLN A 136 7.25 -3.66 1.79
C GLN A 136 8.56 -4.46 1.85
N ASN A 137 9.67 -3.82 2.23
CA ASN A 137 10.95 -4.49 2.38
C ASN A 137 10.93 -5.54 3.49
N GLU A 138 10.31 -5.24 4.63
CA GLU A 138 10.10 -6.22 5.71
C GLU A 138 9.30 -7.44 5.23
N ARG A 139 8.26 -7.24 4.41
CA ARG A 139 7.49 -8.34 3.79
C ARG A 139 8.32 -9.11 2.76
N ALA A 140 9.09 -8.41 1.92
CA ALA A 140 9.93 -9.04 0.90
C ALA A 140 11.02 -9.92 1.51
N ILE A 141 11.59 -9.50 2.63
CA ILE A 141 12.54 -10.33 3.40
C ILE A 141 11.83 -11.59 3.92
N ALA A 142 10.63 -11.45 4.50
CA ALA A 142 9.86 -12.59 4.99
C ALA A 142 9.47 -13.58 3.87
N ASP A 143 9.05 -13.07 2.70
CA ASP A 143 8.73 -13.90 1.55
C ASP A 143 9.97 -14.63 1.02
N THR A 144 11.13 -13.97 1.02
CA THR A 144 12.40 -14.58 0.62
C THR A 144 12.82 -15.68 1.60
N GLU A 145 12.68 -15.44 2.90
CA GLU A 145 12.94 -16.46 3.93
C GLU A 145 11.99 -17.66 3.81
N TYR A 146 10.71 -17.40 3.53
CA TYR A 146 9.72 -18.45 3.31
C TYR A 146 10.07 -19.29 2.08
N LEU A 147 10.31 -18.66 0.92
CA LEU A 147 10.70 -19.35 -0.31
C LEU A 147 12.00 -20.13 -0.13
N THR A 148 12.98 -19.58 0.59
CA THR A 148 14.25 -20.28 0.86
C THR A 148 14.02 -21.53 1.72
N ARG A 149 13.17 -21.43 2.74
CA ARG A 149 12.79 -22.58 3.56
C ARG A 149 12.02 -23.62 2.75
N GLU A 150 11.10 -23.19 1.90
CA GLU A 150 10.30 -24.08 1.05
C GLU A 150 11.19 -24.80 0.02
N ILE A 151 12.15 -24.10 -0.61
CA ILE A 151 13.13 -24.69 -1.51
C ILE A 151 14.03 -25.68 -0.76
N ALA A 152 14.45 -25.37 0.47
CA ALA A 152 15.22 -26.29 1.29
C ALA A 152 14.41 -27.55 1.64
N ALA A 153 13.13 -27.41 1.98
CA ALA A 153 12.23 -28.53 2.25
C ALA A 153 11.98 -29.38 0.98
N LEU A 154 11.74 -28.75 -0.17
CA LEU A 154 11.63 -29.42 -1.47
C LEU A 154 12.91 -30.16 -1.82
N ARG A 155 14.08 -29.56 -1.58
CA ARG A 155 15.38 -30.19 -1.82
C ARG A 155 15.60 -31.41 -0.94
N LEU A 156 15.18 -31.36 0.33
CA LEU A 156 15.27 -32.49 1.25
C LEU A 156 14.31 -33.61 0.83
N GLY A 157 13.05 -33.28 0.52
CA GLY A 157 12.07 -34.25 0.03
C GLY A 157 12.47 -34.88 -1.31
N LEU A 158 13.04 -34.12 -2.25
CA LEU A 158 13.60 -34.66 -3.48
C LEU A 158 14.88 -35.48 -3.24
N GLY A 159 15.71 -35.06 -2.28
CA GLY A 159 16.94 -35.76 -1.89
C GLY A 159 16.69 -37.13 -1.27
N GLU A 160 15.57 -37.30 -0.56
CA GLU A 160 15.14 -38.60 -0.02
C GLU A 160 14.53 -39.52 -1.10
N VAL A 161 13.92 -38.98 -2.16
CA VAL A 161 13.14 -39.75 -3.14
C VAL A 161 13.91 -40.07 -4.43
N ALA A 162 14.93 -39.31 -4.81
CA ALA A 162 15.70 -39.57 -6.02
C ALA A 162 17.13 -39.11 -5.82
N THR A 163 18.16 -39.96 -5.94
CA THR A 163 18.91 -39.88 -7.21
C THR A 163 19.72 -41.10 -7.61
N ARG A 164 19.90 -42.12 -6.75
CA ARG A 164 20.76 -43.25 -7.14
C ARG A 164 20.17 -44.61 -6.85
N ASP A 165 19.82 -44.89 -5.61
CA ASP A 165 19.43 -46.25 -5.25
C ASP A 165 18.01 -46.57 -5.74
N TRP A 166 17.07 -45.62 -5.66
CA TRP A 166 15.72 -45.78 -6.22
C TRP A 166 15.71 -45.83 -7.75
N ILE A 167 16.43 -44.92 -8.42
CA ILE A 167 16.53 -44.93 -9.89
C ILE A 167 17.20 -46.21 -10.38
N ARG A 168 18.22 -46.70 -9.66
CA ARG A 168 18.90 -47.95 -9.98
C ARG A 168 17.98 -49.16 -9.76
N SER A 169 17.23 -49.21 -8.66
CA SER A 169 16.31 -50.33 -8.41
C SER A 169 15.19 -50.37 -9.45
N GLU A 170 14.62 -49.21 -9.81
CA GLU A 170 13.55 -49.13 -10.81
C GLU A 170 14.06 -49.53 -12.20
N LEU A 171 15.25 -49.07 -12.59
CA LEU A 171 15.87 -49.49 -13.85
C LEU A 171 16.19 -50.99 -13.85
N GLN A 172 16.63 -51.56 -12.72
CA GLN A 172 16.88 -52.99 -12.60
C GLN A 172 15.60 -53.81 -12.67
N ASP A 173 14.52 -53.38 -12.02
CA ASP A 173 13.22 -54.07 -12.09
C ASP A 173 12.66 -54.06 -13.51
N VAL A 174 12.70 -52.92 -14.20
CA VAL A 174 12.26 -52.83 -15.61
C VAL A 174 13.14 -53.69 -16.53
N LEU A 175 14.46 -53.69 -16.34
CA LEU A 175 15.36 -54.55 -17.12
C LEU A 175 15.08 -56.04 -16.87
N LYS A 176 14.83 -56.42 -15.61
CA LYS A 176 14.55 -57.80 -15.22
C LYS A 176 13.22 -58.27 -15.78
N GLU A 177 12.20 -57.41 -15.81
CA GLU A 177 10.92 -57.71 -16.46
C GLU A 177 11.10 -57.98 -17.95
N LEU A 178 11.92 -57.18 -18.66
CA LEU A 178 12.19 -57.37 -20.09
C LEU A 178 12.97 -58.67 -20.35
N GLU A 179 13.98 -58.99 -19.54
CA GLU A 179 14.73 -60.24 -19.64
C GLU A 179 13.84 -61.45 -19.38
N LEU A 180 12.94 -61.37 -18.38
CA LEU A 180 11.97 -62.43 -18.10
C LEU A 180 11.03 -62.66 -19.29
N ARG A 181 10.55 -61.59 -19.93
CA ARG A 181 9.72 -61.69 -21.14
C ARG A 181 10.49 -62.35 -22.29
N GLN A 182 11.75 -61.97 -22.52
CA GLN A 182 12.57 -62.59 -23.55
C GLN A 182 12.83 -64.07 -23.30
N LEU A 183 13.03 -64.48 -22.05
CA LEU A 183 13.21 -65.89 -21.69
C LEU A 183 11.94 -66.70 -21.92
N VAL A 184 10.77 -66.15 -21.55
CA VAL A 184 9.47 -66.78 -21.80
C VAL A 184 9.18 -66.90 -23.30
N ASP A 185 9.51 -65.87 -24.08
CA ASP A 185 9.38 -65.89 -25.55
C ASP A 185 10.35 -66.91 -26.20
N ALA A 186 11.57 -67.06 -25.67
CA ALA A 186 12.55 -68.03 -26.18
C ALA A 186 12.20 -69.49 -25.83
N GLU A 187 11.62 -69.73 -24.65
CA GLU A 187 11.17 -71.07 -24.23
C GLU A 187 9.97 -71.53 -25.03
N SER A 188 9.03 -70.61 -25.32
CA SER A 188 7.88 -70.90 -26.17
C SER A 188 8.30 -71.24 -27.61
N ASP A 189 9.25 -70.51 -28.21
CA ASP A 189 9.82 -70.83 -29.54
C ASP A 189 10.55 -72.19 -29.57
N GLY A 190 11.21 -72.57 -28.47
CA GLY A 190 11.92 -73.85 -28.33
C GLY A 190 10.98 -75.06 -28.23
N GLU A 191 9.84 -74.92 -27.56
CA GLU A 191 8.82 -75.97 -27.50
C GLU A 191 8.14 -76.22 -28.86
N TYR A 192 7.91 -75.19 -29.67
CA TYR A 192 7.39 -75.37 -31.03
C TYR A 192 8.35 -76.16 -31.91
N ARG A 193 9.67 -75.89 -31.84
CA ARG A 193 10.67 -76.57 -32.68
C ARG A 193 10.97 -78.02 -32.28
N ARG A 194 10.62 -78.43 -31.05
CA ARG A 194 10.80 -79.82 -30.57
C ARG A 194 9.60 -80.72 -30.90
N ARG A 195 8.48 -80.16 -31.34
CA ARG A 195 7.24 -80.89 -31.68
C ARG A 195 7.05 -81.17 -33.18
N GLU A 196 7.97 -80.72 -34.03
CA GLU A 196 8.09 -81.12 -35.46
C GLU A 196 9.16 -82.20 -35.63
#